data_AF-A0A4Y2T6H4-F1
#
_entry.id   AF-A0A4Y2T6H4-F1
#
_cell.length_a   1.000
_cell.length_b   1.000
_cell.length_c   1.000
_cell.angle_alpha   90.00
_cell.angle_beta   90.00
_cell.angle_gamma   90.00
#
_symmetry.space_group_name_H-M   'P 1'
#
loop_
_entity.id
_entity.type
_entity.pdbx_description
1 polymer ?
#
loop_
_entity_poly.entity_id
_entity_poly.type
_entity_poly.pdbx_seq_one_letter_code
_entity_poly.pdbx_strand_id
1 'polypeptide(L)'
;MGLAHFWDVYGNEEQRLIISKLKLEGKSRHYYEASLKSENVDYKKFREHMIEQYKDSHSFSTLFSRFSSTSQFEIESVREFGVRLEGLAHQSLDEKMENDEKLSEKFKNRLLLSQFVSGLKKY
;
A
#
# COMPACT_ATOMS: atom_id res chain seq x y z
N MET A 1 -4.12 21.40 9.92
CA MET A 1 -4.76 20.74 8.76
C MET A 1 -4.13 21.28 7.50
N GLY A 2 -3.47 20.44 6.69
CA GLY A 2 -2.84 20.87 5.44
C GLY A 2 -3.84 21.06 4.31
N LEU A 3 -3.55 21.94 3.36
CA LEU A 3 -4.40 22.22 2.17
C LEU A 3 -4.74 20.95 1.37
N ALA A 4 -3.88 19.92 1.39
CA ALA A 4 -4.15 18.64 0.76
C ALA A 4 -5.37 17.91 1.37
N HIS A 5 -5.49 17.89 2.70
CA HIS A 5 -6.62 17.26 3.40
C HIS A 5 -7.95 18.00 3.18
N PHE A 6 -7.92 19.29 2.87
CA PHE A 6 -9.14 20.08 2.66
C PHE A 6 -9.85 19.68 1.36
N TRP A 7 -9.11 19.56 0.25
CA TRP A 7 -9.69 19.20 -1.04
C TRP A 7 -10.09 17.72 -1.12
N ASP A 8 -9.39 16.85 -0.41
CA ASP A 8 -9.74 15.42 -0.30
C ASP A 8 -11.01 15.18 0.52
N VAL A 9 -11.45 16.14 1.33
CA VAL A 9 -12.68 16.02 2.15
C VAL A 9 -13.82 16.87 1.58
N TYR A 10 -13.53 18.05 1.03
CA TYR A 10 -14.56 19.04 0.64
C TYR A 10 -14.61 19.39 -0.85
N GLY A 11 -13.67 18.91 -1.68
CA GLY A 11 -13.69 19.15 -3.13
C GLY A 11 -14.71 18.26 -3.85
N ASN A 12 -15.41 18.82 -4.84
CA ASN A 12 -16.26 18.03 -5.75
C ASN A 12 -15.41 17.14 -6.68
N GLU A 13 -16.01 16.13 -7.32
CA GLU A 13 -15.24 15.14 -8.11
C GLU A 13 -14.43 15.77 -9.25
N GLU A 14 -14.95 16.81 -9.91
CA GLU A 14 -14.23 17.52 -10.97
C GLU A 14 -12.99 18.25 -10.43
N GLN A 15 -13.11 18.94 -9.29
CA GLN A 15 -11.99 19.61 -8.64
C GLN A 15 -10.91 18.61 -8.21
N ARG A 16 -11.31 17.45 -7.66
CA ARG A 16 -10.36 16.38 -7.30
C ARG A 16 -9.61 15.86 -8.52
N LEU A 17 -10.31 15.67 -9.64
CA LEU A 17 -9.69 15.24 -10.89
C LEU A 17 -8.70 16.27 -11.43
N ILE A 18 -9.06 17.55 -11.43
CA ILE A 18 -8.19 18.65 -11.88
C ILE A 18 -6.92 18.70 -11.03
N ILE A 19 -7.08 18.74 -9.69
CA ILE A 19 -5.95 18.80 -8.77
C ILE A 19 -5.05 17.56 -8.92
N SER A 20 -5.63 16.38 -9.06
CA SER A 20 -4.87 15.14 -9.23
C SER A 20 -4.03 15.18 -10.50
N LYS A 21 -4.60 15.62 -11.63
CA LYS A 21 -3.88 15.78 -12.91
C LYS A 21 -2.72 16.78 -12.82
N LEU A 22 -2.88 17.86 -12.06
CA LEU A 22 -1.86 18.88 -11.85
C LEU A 22 -0.70 18.37 -10.99
N LYS A 23 -0.97 17.48 -10.03
CA LYS A 23 0.04 16.88 -9.15
C LYS A 23 0.81 15.72 -9.79
N LEU A 24 0.42 15.25 -10.98
CA LEU A 24 1.12 14.15 -11.63
C LEU A 24 2.49 14.60 -12.14
N GLU A 25 3.52 13.86 -11.74
CA GLU A 25 4.90 14.10 -12.15
C GLU A 25 5.58 12.78 -12.57
N GLY A 26 6.69 12.88 -13.30
CA GLY A 26 7.51 11.73 -13.68
C GLY A 26 6.70 10.63 -14.40
N LYS A 27 6.92 9.36 -14.02
CA LYS A 27 6.28 8.20 -14.66
C LYS A 27 4.74 8.24 -14.57
N SER A 28 4.20 8.75 -13.47
CA SER A 28 2.75 8.89 -13.26
C SER A 28 2.11 9.83 -14.29
N ARG A 29 2.81 10.91 -14.64
CA ARG A 29 2.39 11.84 -15.69
C ARG A 29 2.42 11.21 -17.08
N HIS A 30 3.50 10.50 -17.40
CA HIS A 30 3.64 9.84 -18.71
C HIS A 30 2.54 8.81 -18.95
N TYR A 31 2.22 7.99 -17.94
CA TYR A 31 1.11 7.04 -18.03
C TYR A 31 -0.23 7.73 -18.27
N TYR A 32 -0.53 8.79 -17.52
CA TYR A 32 -1.75 9.55 -17.71
C TYR A 32 -1.87 10.11 -19.14
N GLU A 33 -0.79 10.70 -19.66
CA GLU A 33 -0.79 11.29 -21.01
C GLU A 33 -0.93 10.26 -22.12
N ALA A 34 -0.30 9.08 -21.98
CA ALA A 34 -0.34 8.02 -22.97
C ALA A 34 -1.64 7.21 -22.95
N SER A 35 -2.22 6.97 -21.77
CA SER A 35 -3.29 5.99 -21.59
C SER A 35 -4.65 6.60 -21.21
N LEU A 36 -4.69 7.70 -20.47
CA LEU A 36 -5.94 8.19 -19.85
C LEU A 36 -6.41 9.55 -20.36
N LYS A 37 -5.52 10.33 -21.00
CA LYS A 37 -5.84 11.71 -21.44
C LYS A 37 -6.94 11.74 -22.51
N SER A 38 -7.00 10.74 -23.38
CA SER A 38 -7.97 10.64 -24.48
C SER A 38 -9.32 10.04 -24.07
N GLU A 39 -9.42 9.34 -22.95
CA GLU A 39 -10.62 8.59 -22.56
C GLU A 39 -11.71 9.42 -21.85
N ASN A 40 -11.46 10.70 -21.59
CA ASN A 40 -12.36 11.60 -20.84
C ASN A 40 -12.90 10.95 -19.54
N VAL A 41 -12.00 10.35 -18.76
CA VAL A 41 -12.32 9.64 -17.51
C VAL A 41 -12.71 10.58 -16.38
N ASP A 42 -13.74 10.18 -15.61
CA ASP A 42 -14.11 10.80 -14.33
C ASP A 42 -13.06 10.51 -13.23
N TYR A 43 -13.22 11.15 -12.06
CA TYR A 43 -12.27 11.00 -10.96
C TYR A 43 -12.16 9.56 -10.45
N LYS A 44 -13.28 8.84 -10.40
CA LYS A 44 -13.33 7.47 -9.89
C LYS A 44 -12.52 6.54 -10.79
N LYS A 45 -12.80 6.56 -12.10
CA LYS A 45 -12.07 5.77 -13.09
C LYS A 45 -10.61 6.16 -13.16
N PHE A 46 -10.30 7.46 -13.11
CA PHE A 46 -8.92 7.92 -13.05
C PHE A 46 -8.18 7.30 -11.85
N ARG A 47 -8.78 7.35 -10.65
CA ARG A 47 -8.19 6.78 -9.44
C ARG A 47 -7.98 5.27 -9.56
N GLU A 48 -8.95 4.55 -10.09
CA GLU A 48 -8.86 3.10 -10.30
C GLU A 48 -7.70 2.73 -11.25
N HIS A 49 -7.58 3.41 -12.40
CA HIS A 49 -6.48 3.16 -13.35
C HIS A 49 -5.11 3.51 -12.77
N MET A 50 -5.02 4.59 -11.98
CA MET A 50 -3.78 4.96 -11.31
C MET A 50 -3.40 3.94 -10.24
N ILE A 51 -4.36 3.42 -9.48
CA ILE A 51 -4.07 2.37 -8.50
C ILE A 51 -3.62 1.10 -9.23
N GLU A 52 -4.37 0.63 -10.22
CA GLU A 52 -4.06 -0.63 -10.91
C GLU A 52 -2.67 -0.61 -11.56
N GLN A 53 -2.31 0.50 -12.23
CA GLN A 53 -1.02 0.63 -12.90
C GLN A 53 0.19 0.56 -11.95
N TYR A 54 0.01 1.00 -10.70
CA TYR A 54 1.11 1.13 -9.73
C TYR A 54 0.95 0.18 -8.53
N LYS A 55 -0.12 -0.62 -8.50
CA LYS A 55 -0.33 -1.62 -7.46
C LYS A 55 0.70 -2.73 -7.62
N ASP A 56 1.33 -3.10 -6.52
CA ASP A 56 2.23 -4.23 -6.51
C ASP A 56 1.47 -5.53 -6.86
N SER A 57 1.89 -6.19 -7.95
CA SER A 57 1.28 -7.41 -8.46
C SER A 57 1.85 -8.70 -7.86
N HIS A 58 2.60 -8.59 -6.75
CA HIS A 58 3.18 -9.75 -6.09
C HIS A 58 2.09 -10.74 -5.61
N SER A 59 2.36 -12.03 -5.80
CA SER A 59 1.50 -13.11 -5.30
C SER A 59 1.48 -13.16 -3.77
N PHE A 60 0.42 -13.73 -3.19
CA PHE A 60 0.35 -14.00 -1.75
C PHE A 60 1.61 -14.73 -1.25
N SER A 61 2.03 -15.80 -1.94
CA SER A 61 3.22 -16.58 -1.57
C SER A 61 4.47 -15.70 -1.49
N THR A 62 4.68 -14.83 -2.48
CA THR A 62 5.83 -13.92 -2.48
C THR A 62 5.80 -12.95 -1.30
N LEU A 63 4.65 -12.33 -1.02
CA LEU A 63 4.51 -11.39 0.09
C LEU A 63 4.63 -12.09 1.45
N PHE A 64 4.04 -13.27 1.57
CA PHE A 64 4.12 -14.09 2.78
C PHE A 64 5.54 -14.59 3.06
N SER A 65 6.29 -14.97 2.02
CA SER A 65 7.71 -15.32 2.15
C SER A 65 8.54 -14.12 2.61
N ARG A 66 8.26 -12.91 2.11
CA ARG A 66 8.91 -11.68 2.60
C ARG A 66 8.61 -11.47 4.08
N PHE A 67 7.34 -11.51 4.47
CA PHE A 67 6.93 -11.39 5.86
C PHE A 67 7.61 -12.43 6.77
N SER A 68 7.53 -13.72 6.43
CA SER A 68 8.01 -14.83 7.26
C SER A 68 9.53 -15.00 7.31
N SER A 69 10.27 -14.43 6.35
CA SER A 69 11.74 -14.45 6.37
C SER A 69 12.36 -13.15 6.90
N THR A 70 11.54 -12.16 7.25
CA THR A 70 12.07 -10.86 7.67
C THR A 70 12.73 -10.96 9.04
N SER A 71 13.93 -10.37 9.13
CA SER A 71 14.66 -10.10 10.36
C SER A 71 14.98 -8.61 10.50
N GLN A 72 15.29 -8.20 11.73
CA GLN A 72 15.76 -6.86 12.07
C GLN A 72 17.12 -6.60 11.42
N PHE A 73 17.27 -5.47 10.73
CA PHE A 73 18.56 -5.08 10.15
C PHE A 73 19.56 -4.59 11.20
N GLU A 74 20.85 -4.62 10.87
CA GLU A 74 21.96 -4.24 11.76
C GLU A 74 21.83 -2.84 12.38
N ILE A 75 21.34 -1.87 11.61
CA ILE A 75 21.19 -0.47 12.02
C ILE A 75 19.75 -0.10 12.36
N GLU A 76 18.82 -1.04 12.27
CA GLU A 76 17.40 -0.79 12.47
C GLU A 76 17.04 -0.93 13.94
N SER A 77 16.33 0.05 14.50
CA SER A 77 15.78 -0.07 15.86
C SER A 77 14.67 -1.10 15.93
N VAL A 78 14.42 -1.65 17.13
CA VAL A 78 13.33 -2.61 17.36
C VAL A 78 11.96 -2.05 16.93
N ARG A 79 11.76 -0.74 17.11
CA ARG A 79 10.53 -0.05 16.72
C ARG A 79 10.38 0.03 15.19
N GLU A 80 11.44 0.42 14.49
CA GLU A 80 11.44 0.50 13.02
C GLU A 80 11.19 -0.88 12.40
N PHE A 81 11.83 -1.91 12.96
CA PHE A 81 11.57 -3.29 12.57
C PHE A 81 10.11 -3.68 12.74
N GLY A 82 9.50 -3.35 13.90
CA GLY A 82 8.08 -3.60 14.14
C GLY A 82 7.17 -2.94 13.10
N VAL A 83 7.39 -1.66 12.79
CA VAL A 83 6.61 -0.93 11.78
C VAL A 83 6.76 -1.55 10.39
N ARG A 84 7.98 -1.92 10.01
CA ARG A 84 8.24 -2.57 8.71
C ARG A 84 7.58 -3.95 8.63
N LEU A 85 7.64 -4.72 9.71
CA LEU A 85 7.02 -6.04 9.78
C LEU A 85 5.49 -5.96 9.72
N GLU A 86 4.88 -5.00 10.42
CA GLU A 86 3.44 -4.71 10.32
C GLU A 86 3.02 -4.38 8.89
N GLY A 87 3.81 -3.56 8.17
CA GLY A 87 3.55 -3.27 6.76
C GLY A 87 3.56 -4.52 5.87
N LEU A 88 4.52 -5.42 6.08
CA LEU A 88 4.59 -6.70 5.35
C LEU A 88 3.44 -7.65 5.72
N ALA A 89 3.01 -7.66 6.98
CA ALA A 89 1.86 -8.42 7.43
C ALA A 89 0.57 -7.90 6.75
N HIS A 90 0.38 -6.59 6.66
CA HIS A 90 -0.79 -6.01 5.97
C HIS A 90 -0.84 -6.41 4.49
N GLN A 91 0.27 -6.27 3.77
CA GLN A 91 0.36 -6.62 2.35
C GLN A 91 0.09 -8.11 2.10
N SER A 92 0.60 -9.00 2.96
CA SER A 92 0.46 -10.44 2.77
C SER A 92 -0.85 -11.01 3.33
N LEU A 93 -1.29 -10.57 4.50
CA LEU A 93 -2.40 -11.17 5.25
C LEU A 93 -3.75 -10.45 5.05
N ASP A 94 -3.74 -9.19 4.59
CA ASP A 94 -4.97 -8.40 4.40
C ASP A 94 -5.27 -8.15 2.92
N GLU A 95 -4.28 -7.71 2.13
CA GLU A 95 -4.52 -7.25 0.75
C GLU A 95 -4.62 -8.39 -0.29
N LYS A 96 -3.96 -9.53 -0.06
CA LYS A 96 -3.86 -10.65 -1.03
C LYS A 96 -4.54 -11.94 -0.58
N MET A 97 -5.22 -11.94 0.56
CA MET A 97 -6.15 -13.01 0.91
C MET A 97 -7.47 -12.77 0.15
N GLU A 98 -7.46 -13.12 -1.14
CA GLU A 98 -8.56 -12.84 -2.10
C GLU A 98 -9.80 -13.73 -1.91
N ASN A 99 -9.74 -14.71 -1.01
CA ASN A 99 -10.88 -15.56 -0.67
C ASN A 99 -11.42 -15.12 0.70
N ASP A 100 -12.74 -14.98 0.84
CA ASP A 100 -13.50 -14.50 2.01
C ASP A 100 -13.16 -15.13 3.39
N GLU A 101 -12.19 -16.05 3.46
CA GLU A 101 -11.54 -16.51 4.68
C GLU A 101 -10.57 -15.45 5.22
N LYS A 102 -11.12 -14.33 5.72
CA LYS A 102 -10.34 -13.41 6.54
C LYS A 102 -9.82 -14.16 7.75
N LEU A 103 -8.49 -14.24 7.89
CA LEU A 103 -7.87 -14.72 9.11
C LEU A 103 -8.40 -13.90 10.29
N SER A 104 -8.72 -14.57 11.39
CA SER A 104 -9.11 -13.84 12.61
C SER A 104 -7.98 -12.90 13.03
N GLU A 105 -8.34 -11.69 13.47
CA GLU A 105 -7.36 -10.71 13.98
C GLU A 105 -6.48 -11.30 15.09
N LYS A 106 -7.07 -12.16 15.93
CA LYS A 106 -6.34 -12.88 16.97
C LYS A 106 -5.23 -13.77 16.40
N PHE A 107 -5.48 -14.44 15.28
CA PHE A 107 -4.48 -15.27 14.61
C PHE A 107 -3.40 -14.42 13.94
N LYS A 108 -3.78 -13.34 13.24
CA LYS A 108 -2.82 -12.40 12.64
C LYS A 108 -1.88 -11.80 13.68
N ASN A 109 -2.42 -11.33 14.81
CA ASN A 109 -1.63 -10.78 15.90
C ASN A 109 -0.65 -11.80 16.51
N ARG A 110 -1.06 -13.08 16.60
CA ARG A 110 -0.16 -14.15 17.05
C ARG A 110 0.96 -14.41 16.05
N LEU A 111 0.63 -14.45 14.76
CA LEU A 111 1.60 -14.68 13.70
C LEU A 111 2.61 -13.52 13.61
N LEU A 112 2.11 -12.29 13.67
CA LEU A 112 2.93 -11.07 13.71
C LEU A 112 3.87 -11.08 14.93
N LEU A 113 3.35 -11.37 16.12
CA LEU A 113 4.17 -11.45 17.33
C LEU A 113 5.22 -12.56 17.23
N SER A 114 4.85 -13.73 16.70
CA SER A 114 5.78 -14.84 16.48
C SER A 114 6.91 -14.44 15.54
N GLN A 115 6.58 -13.81 14.41
CA GLN A 115 7.56 -13.37 13.44
C GLN A 115 8.44 -12.24 14.00
N PHE A 116 7.84 -11.32 14.77
CA PHE A 116 8.56 -10.24 15.42
C PHE A 116 9.63 -10.81 16.34
N VAL A 117 9.25 -11.67 17.29
CA VAL A 117 10.21 -12.28 18.24
C VAL A 117 11.27 -13.10 17.51
N SER A 118 10.89 -13.87 16.49
CA SER A 118 11.84 -14.67 15.71
C SER A 118 12.82 -13.83 14.88
N GLY A 119 12.37 -12.66 14.42
CA GLY A 119 13.15 -11.77 13.55
C GLY A 119 14.05 -10.79 14.31
N LEU A 120 13.88 -10.66 15.63
CA LEU A 120 14.75 -9.79 16.43
C LEU A 120 16.20 -10.25 16.39
N LYS A 121 17.10 -9.28 16.32
CA LYS A 121 18.54 -9.55 16.43
C LYS A 121 18.85 -10.09 17.82
N LYS A 122 19.65 -11.16 17.88
CA LYS A 122 20.20 -11.67 19.15
C LYS A 122 21.44 -10.84 19.51
N TYR A 123 21.46 -10.34 20.73
CA TYR A 123 22.63 -9.69 21.33
C TYR A 123 23.43 -10.69 22.15
#